data_AF-A0A538GD97-F1
#
_entry.id   AF-A0A538GD97-F1
#
_cell.length_a   1.000
_cell.length_b   1.000
_cell.length_c   1.000
_cell.angle_alpha   90.00
_cell.angle_beta   90.00
_cell.angle_gamma   90.00
#
_symmetry.space_group_name_H-M   'P 1'
#
loop_
_entity.id
_entity.type
_entity.pdbx_description
1 polymer ?
#
loop_
_entity_poly.entity_id
_entity_poly.type
_entity_poly.pdbx_seq_one_letter_code
_entity_poly.pdbx_strand_id
1 'polypeptide(L)'
;MSGSALATVLAVAAGLAGSVQVALMSRLGERIGVVEALAFSTALTAGIALVILVLARGSVAGFERAVHQPWWMLLGGVMGLIIVFTVTYSGPRIGVAATVGILIAGQLAMGAAIDR
;
A
#
# COMPACT_ATOMS: atom_id res chain seq x y z
N MET A 1 1.70 -17.10 22.63
CA MET A 1 2.48 -15.95 22.12
C MET A 1 1.60 -14.72 22.27
N SER A 2 2.02 -13.71 23.04
CA SER A 2 1.22 -12.52 23.28
C SER A 2 0.86 -11.85 21.95
N GLY A 3 -0.38 -11.37 21.79
CA GLY A 3 -0.83 -10.71 20.56
C GLY A 3 0.07 -9.53 20.15
N SER A 4 0.77 -8.93 21.12
CA SER A 4 1.78 -7.90 20.90
C SER A 4 3.02 -8.39 20.14
N ALA A 5 3.55 -9.58 20.44
CA ALA A 5 4.73 -10.10 19.72
C ALA A 5 4.40 -10.41 18.25
N LEU A 6 3.20 -10.96 17.99
CA LEU A 6 2.70 -11.22 16.65
C LEU A 6 2.50 -9.92 15.87
N ALA A 7 1.93 -8.89 16.50
CA ALA A 7 1.75 -7.57 15.89
C ALA A 7 3.09 -6.92 15.53
N THR A 8 4.11 -7.00 16.40
CA THR A 8 5.44 -6.45 16.11
C THR A 8 6.10 -7.17 14.93
N VAL A 9 6.04 -8.50 14.87
CA VAL A 9 6.60 -9.27 13.75
C VAL A 9 5.89 -8.93 12.44
N LEU A 10 4.56 -8.79 12.46
CA LEU A 10 3.78 -8.38 11.29
C LEU A 10 4.12 -6.95 10.85
N ALA A 11 4.34 -6.03 11.79
CA ALA A 11 4.74 -4.66 11.48
C ALA A 11 6.12 -4.59 10.81
N VAL A 12 7.08 -5.38 11.31
CA VAL A 12 8.42 -5.50 10.70
C VAL A 12 8.33 -6.11 9.30
N ALA A 13 7.55 -7.18 9.14
CA ALA A 13 7.32 -7.81 7.85
C ALA A 13 6.66 -6.85 6.85
N ALA A 14 5.70 -6.03 7.30
CA ALA A 14 5.05 -5.02 6.47
C ALA A 14 6.04 -3.93 6.00
N GLY A 15 6.94 -3.47 6.87
CA GLY A 15 7.98 -2.50 6.48
C GLY A 15 8.97 -3.05 5.43
N LEU A 16 9.39 -4.30 5.60
CA LEU A 16 10.24 -4.99 4.62
C LEU A 16 9.53 -5.19 3.29
N ALA A 17 8.28 -5.67 3.33
CA ALA A 17 7.45 -5.84 2.15
C ALA A 17 7.20 -4.51 1.42
N GLY A 18 6.95 -3.42 2.15
CA GLY A 18 6.80 -2.08 1.58
C GLY A 18 8.06 -1.60 0.86
N SER A 19 9.24 -1.86 1.43
CA SER A 19 10.52 -1.51 0.80
C SER A 19 10.73 -2.27 -0.52
N VAL A 20 10.40 -3.57 -0.53
CA VAL A 20 10.44 -4.40 -1.74
C VAL A 20 9.42 -3.92 -2.76
N GLN A 21 8.20 -3.57 -2.33
CA GLN A 21 7.16 -3.03 -3.20
C GLN A 21 7.61 -1.74 -3.88
N VAL A 22 8.26 -0.82 -3.16
CA VAL A 22 8.80 0.43 -3.72
C VAL A 22 9.88 0.15 -4.76
N ALA A 23 10.79 -0.78 -4.49
CA ALA A 23 11.81 -1.19 -5.44
C ALA A 23 11.20 -1.80 -6.71
N LEU A 24 10.24 -2.73 -6.55
CA LEU A 24 9.57 -3.39 -7.67
C LEU A 24 8.75 -2.40 -8.51
N MET A 25 7.97 -1.53 -7.88
CA MET A 25 7.16 -0.51 -8.57
C MET A 25 8.01 0.51 -9.31
N SER A 26 9.12 0.95 -8.72
CA SER A 26 10.08 1.82 -9.41
C SER A 26 10.63 1.17 -10.68
N ARG A 27 11.03 -0.10 -10.61
CA ARG A 27 11.54 -0.87 -11.76
C ARG A 27 10.45 -1.13 -12.80
N LEU A 28 9.21 -1.38 -12.37
CA LEU A 28 8.07 -1.57 -13.26
C LEU A 28 7.77 -0.27 -14.01
N GLY A 29 7.71 0.86 -13.31
CA GLY A 29 7.47 2.18 -13.88
C GLY A 29 8.51 2.60 -14.92
N GLU A 30 9.78 2.21 -14.74
CA GLU A 30 10.84 2.39 -15.75
C GLU A 30 10.59 1.62 -17.05
N ARG A 31 10.04 0.40 -16.95
CA ARG A 31 9.94 -0.53 -18.09
C ARG A 31 8.68 -0.35 -18.92
N ILE A 32 7.55 -0.13 -18.26
CA ILE A 32 6.23 -0.12 -18.91
C ILE A 32 5.54 1.24 -18.87
N GLY A 33 6.13 2.24 -18.21
CA GLY A 33 5.50 3.55 -18.00
C GLY A 33 4.83 3.66 -16.64
N VAL A 34 4.81 4.88 -16.09
CA VAL A 34 4.31 5.17 -14.74
C VAL A 34 2.82 4.83 -14.62
N VAL A 35 2.03 5.14 -15.64
CA VAL A 35 0.58 4.94 -15.64
C VAL A 35 0.23 3.46 -15.83
N GLU A 36 0.88 2.74 -16.75
CA GLU A 36 0.68 1.29 -16.89
C GLU A 36 1.07 0.52 -15.63
N ALA A 37 2.22 0.84 -15.03
CA ALA A 37 2.67 0.19 -13.79
C ALA A 37 1.70 0.43 -12.63
N LEU A 38 1.15 1.64 -12.52
CA LEU A 38 0.08 1.97 -11.59
C LEU A 38 -1.15 1.11 -11.83
N ALA A 39 -1.70 1.14 -13.05
CA ALA A 39 -2.92 0.41 -13.38
C ALA A 39 -2.75 -1.09 -13.12
N PHE A 40 -1.64 -1.67 -13.55
CA PHE A 40 -1.32 -3.08 -13.34
C PHE A 40 -1.17 -3.42 -11.85
N SER A 41 -0.41 -2.64 -11.08
CA SER A 41 -0.24 -2.88 -9.65
C SER A 41 -1.57 -2.77 -8.91
N THR A 42 -2.37 -1.75 -9.21
CA THR A 42 -3.65 -1.53 -8.54
C THR A 42 -4.62 -2.66 -8.87
N ALA A 43 -4.66 -3.11 -10.13
CA ALA A 43 -5.47 -4.24 -10.55
C ALA A 43 -5.00 -5.57 -9.90
N LEU A 44 -3.69 -5.80 -9.82
CA LEU A 44 -3.13 -7.00 -9.20
C LEU A 44 -3.43 -7.03 -7.70
N THR A 45 -3.21 -5.91 -6.99
CA THR A 45 -3.54 -5.79 -5.56
C THR A 45 -5.03 -6.01 -5.32
N ALA A 46 -5.91 -5.42 -6.14
CA ALA A 46 -7.34 -5.64 -6.05
C ALA A 46 -7.72 -7.11 -6.28
N GLY A 47 -7.11 -7.76 -7.28
CA GLY A 47 -7.34 -9.17 -7.59
C GLY A 47 -6.91 -10.10 -6.45
N ILE A 48 -5.72 -9.89 -5.88
CA ILE A 48 -5.23 -10.66 -4.73
C ILE A 48 -6.14 -10.45 -3.51
N ALA A 49 -6.52 -9.21 -3.23
CA ALA A 49 -7.43 -8.89 -2.13
C ALA A 49 -8.80 -9.58 -2.31
N LEU A 50 -9.32 -9.63 -3.53
CA LEU A 50 -10.56 -10.33 -3.87
C LEU A 50 -10.44 -11.84 -3.65
N VAL A 51 -9.34 -12.45 -4.08
CA VAL A 51 -9.08 -13.89 -3.88
C VAL A 51 -8.98 -14.22 -2.38
N ILE A 52 -8.28 -13.41 -1.60
CA ILE A 52 -8.20 -13.55 -0.14
C ILE A 52 -9.60 -13.43 0.49
N LEU A 53 -10.41 -12.46 0.05
CA LEU A 53 -11.78 -12.28 0.54
C LEU A 53 -12.64 -13.52 0.28
N VAL A 54 -12.59 -14.06 -0.93
CA VAL A 54 -13.34 -15.25 -1.32
C VAL A 54 -12.87 -16.47 -0.54
N LEU A 55 -11.56 -16.68 -0.37
CA LEU A 55 -11.00 -17.79 0.41
C LEU A 55 -11.31 -17.69 1.90
N ALA A 56 -11.26 -16.49 2.48
CA ALA A 56 -11.44 -16.28 3.91
C ALA A 56 -12.91 -16.26 4.36
N ARG A 57 -13.83 -15.75 3.53
CA ARG A 57 -15.24 -15.61 3.90
C ARG A 57 -16.21 -16.47 3.10
N GLY A 58 -15.79 -17.05 1.97
CA GLY A 58 -16.67 -17.81 1.07
C GLY A 58 -17.81 -16.98 0.45
N SER A 59 -17.86 -15.67 0.69
CA SER A 59 -18.93 -14.77 0.26
C SER A 59 -18.46 -13.32 0.17
N VAL A 60 -18.92 -12.63 -0.86
CA VAL A 60 -18.67 -11.19 -1.12
C VAL A 60 -19.64 -10.26 -0.38
N ALA A 61 -20.56 -10.78 0.45
CA ALA A 61 -21.56 -9.99 1.17
C ALA A 61 -20.99 -8.92 2.14
N GLY A 62 -19.68 -8.97 2.44
CA GLY A 62 -18.99 -7.92 3.19
C GLY A 62 -18.75 -6.63 2.38
N PHE A 63 -18.70 -6.72 1.05
CA PHE A 63 -18.43 -5.57 0.17
C PHE A 63 -19.58 -4.56 0.17
N GLU A 64 -20.81 -5.05 0.27
CA GLU A 64 -22.03 -4.22 0.34
C GLU A 64 -22.05 -3.31 1.59
N ARG A 65 -21.49 -3.81 2.70
CA ARG A 65 -21.32 -3.03 3.93
C ARG A 65 -20.21 -1.98 3.83
N ALA A 66 -19.20 -2.19 2.99
CA ALA A 66 -18.13 -1.22 2.76
C ALA A 66 -18.60 -0.06 1.87
N VAL A 67 -19.47 -0.32 0.89
CA VAL A 67 -20.06 0.71 0.02
C VAL A 67 -21.01 1.64 0.79
N HIS A 68 -21.64 1.14 1.86
CA HIS A 68 -22.49 1.94 2.76
C HIS A 68 -21.74 2.74 3.83
N GLN A 69 -20.40 2.66 3.89
CA GLN A 69 -19.62 3.41 4.87
C GLN A 69 -19.36 4.85 4.42
N PRO A 70 -19.11 5.80 5.36
CA PRO A 70 -18.83 7.19 5.06
C PRO A 70 -17.67 7.38 4.09
N TRP A 71 -17.78 8.36 3.20
CA TRP A 71 -16.78 8.67 2.17
C TRP A 71 -15.36 8.92 2.72
N TRP A 72 -15.22 9.39 3.97
CA TRP A 72 -13.93 9.52 4.65
C TRP A 72 -13.20 8.18 4.88
N MET A 73 -13.92 7.07 5.03
CA MET A 73 -13.29 5.73 5.12
C MET A 73 -12.83 5.21 3.74
N LEU A 74 -13.46 5.67 2.66
CA LEU A 74 -13.06 5.34 1.28
C LEU A 74 -11.78 6.06 0.85
N LEU A 75 -11.43 7.17 1.51
CA LEU A 75 -10.19 7.91 1.26
C LEU A 75 -8.93 7.09 1.56
N GLY A 76 -9.00 6.04 2.39
CA GLY A 76 -7.88 5.13 2.58
C GLY A 76 -7.39 4.49 1.27
N GLY A 77 -8.32 4.12 0.38
CA GLY A 77 -7.99 3.60 -0.95
C GLY A 77 -7.36 4.65 -1.87
N VAL A 78 -7.87 5.89 -1.81
CA VAL A 78 -7.34 7.04 -2.57
C VAL A 78 -5.91 7.36 -2.12
N MET A 79 -5.65 7.35 -0.82
CA MET A 79 -4.30 7.55 -0.29
C MET A 79 -3.34 6.44 -0.75
N GLY A 80 -3.80 5.19 -0.80
CA GLY A 80 -3.03 4.08 -1.37
C GLY A 80 -2.66 4.31 -2.84
N LEU A 81 -3.60 4.81 -3.64
CA LEU A 81 -3.35 5.14 -5.05
C LEU A 81 -2.29 6.25 -5.19
N ILE A 82 -2.37 7.30 -4.36
CA ILE A 82 -1.40 8.39 -4.33
C ILE A 82 -0.01 7.87 -3.95
N ILE A 83 0.09 6.98 -2.96
CA ILE A 83 1.38 6.39 -2.56
C ILE A 83 1.99 5.60 -3.72
N VAL A 84 1.21 4.72 -4.36
CA VAL A 84 1.69 3.93 -5.51
C VAL A 84 2.09 4.86 -6.66
N PHE A 85 1.33 5.91 -6.93
CA PHE A 85 1.67 6.90 -7.95
C PHE A 85 3.00 7.61 -7.64
N THR A 86 3.14 8.14 -6.43
CA THR A 86 4.34 8.87 -6.02
C THR A 86 5.56 7.95 -6.03
N VAL A 87 5.41 6.69 -5.63
CA VAL A 87 6.49 5.69 -5.66
C VAL A 87 6.93 5.37 -7.08
N THR A 88 6.00 5.07 -7.97
CA THR A 88 6.28 4.73 -9.37
C THR A 88 6.85 5.92 -10.14
N TYR A 89 6.42 7.14 -9.81
CA TYR A 89 6.93 8.37 -10.42
C TYR A 89 8.30 8.81 -9.87
N SER A 90 8.48 8.73 -8.55
CA SER A 90 9.68 9.25 -7.87
C SER A 90 10.83 8.25 -7.87
N GLY A 91 10.53 6.95 -7.76
CA GLY A 91 11.54 5.88 -7.74
C GLY A 91 12.58 5.99 -8.87
N PRO A 92 12.16 6.12 -10.14
CA PRO A 92 13.07 6.26 -11.29
C PRO A 92 13.85 7.58 -11.32
N ARG A 93 13.33 8.63 -10.66
CA ARG A 93 13.87 10.00 -10.76
C ARG A 93 14.85 10.37 -9.65
N ILE A 94 14.57 9.93 -8.43
CA ILE A 94 15.40 10.23 -7.24
C ILE A 94 16.06 8.98 -6.67
N GLY A 95 15.79 7.80 -7.23
CA GLY A 95 16.29 6.52 -6.76
C GLY A 95 15.39 5.89 -5.69
N VAL A 96 15.38 4.55 -5.68
CA VAL A 96 14.57 3.73 -4.75
C VAL A 96 14.89 4.07 -3.29
N ALA A 97 16.17 4.17 -2.93
CA ALA A 97 16.60 4.45 -1.56
C ALA A 97 16.13 5.83 -1.07
N ALA A 98 16.21 6.87 -1.91
CA ALA A 98 15.74 8.21 -1.56
C ALA A 98 14.21 8.24 -1.43
N THR A 99 13.49 7.54 -2.30
CA THR A 99 12.02 7.44 -2.26
C THR A 99 11.55 6.76 -0.98
N VAL A 100 12.17 5.63 -0.60
CA VAL A 100 11.88 4.94 0.67
C VAL A 100 12.23 5.83 1.86
N GLY A 101 13.39 6.49 1.85
CA GLY A 101 13.80 7.39 2.93
C GLY A 101 12.83 8.54 3.17
N ILE A 102 12.39 9.22 2.11
CA ILE A 102 11.40 10.31 2.20
C ILE A 102 10.04 9.78 2.67
N LEU A 103 9.60 8.61 2.19
CA LEU A 103 8.36 8.00 2.65
C LEU A 103 8.38 7.68 4.13
N ILE A 104 9.46 7.06 4.62
CA ILE A 104 9.60 6.73 6.05
C ILE A 104 9.62 8.02 6.88
N ALA A 105 10.35 9.06 6.44
CA ALA A 105 10.35 10.35 7.12
C ALA A 105 8.95 10.98 7.19
N GLY A 106 8.18 10.92 6.09
CA GLY A 106 6.79 11.38 6.06
C GLY A 106 5.86 10.56 6.95
N GLN A 107 6.01 9.23 6.96
CA GLN A 107 5.25 8.33 7.84
C GLN A 107 5.53 8.60 9.32
N LEU A 108 6.79 8.86 9.69
CA LEU A 108 7.18 9.21 11.06
C LEU A 108 6.62 10.58 11.47
N ALA A 109 6.72 11.59 10.59
CA ALA A 109 6.18 12.92 10.85
C ALA A 109 4.66 12.91 11.02
N MET A 110 3.95 12.21 10.14
CA MET A 110 2.50 12.07 10.23
C MET A 110 2.09 11.22 11.44
N GLY A 111 2.83 10.14 11.72
CA GLY A 111 2.62 9.32 12.92
C GLY A 111 2.75 10.14 14.19
N ALA A 112 3.79 10.97 14.31
CA ALA A 112 3.97 11.88 15.43
C ALA A 112 2.91 12.99 15.53
N ALA A 113 2.29 13.36 14.41
CA ALA A 113 1.18 14.32 14.40
C ALA A 113 -0.17 13.67 14.78
N ILE A 114 -0.37 12.39 14.46
CA ILE A 114 -1.58 11.61 14.79
C ILE A 114 -1.53 11.07 16.22
N ASP A 115 -0.35 10.80 16.78
CA ASP A 115 -0.14 10.31 18.15
C ASP A 115 -0.40 11.39 19.24
N ARG A 116 -1.08 12.49 18.88
CA ARG A 116 -1.52 13.56 19.79
C ARG A 116 -3.04 13.72 19.74
#